data_AF-A0A6J6IH07-F1
#
_entry.id   AF-A0A6J6IH07-F1
#
_cell.length_a   1.000
_cell.length_b   1.000
_cell.length_c   1.000
_cell.angle_alpha   90.00
_cell.angle_beta   90.00
_cell.angle_gamma   90.00
#
_symmetry.space_group_name_H-M   'P 1'
#
loop_
_entity.id
_entity.type
_entity.pdbx_description
1 polymer ?
#
loop_
_entity_poly.entity_id
_entity_poly.type
_entity_poly.pdbx_seq_one_letter_code
_entity_poly.pdbx_strand_id
1 'polypeptide(L)'
;MLGRKVRLLDGTGAANIEDIAIEQGKNKDWSVTELFLRRPKTSASPFARGATVFASWEQVSEDHEGDASQTATQLLATYSELRPADLASALLDLPDERMLEVAEELDDERLADLLEELPEDEQIDIITELDDERAAEVLDLMEPDDAADLMANLPEERTEAILDLMDEEEAEDIRMLMQFDEFTAGGLMTTEPIICAADATVAEAMALIRKKDVSPVLAASVFVTLPPYETATGRYLGTVHFQKMLRYPPHERLSVLLDVELEPVKADTHISVIHRTFANYNLVALPVVDDEQRLIGVVTVDDVLDHLLPDDWRNEEEVR
;
A
#
# COMPACT_ATOMS: atom_id res chain seq x y z
N MET A 1 -21.33 -11.17 17.23
CA MET A 1 -22.67 -11.44 17.81
C MET A 1 -23.01 -10.53 18.97
N LEU A 2 -22.15 -10.39 19.99
CA LEU A 2 -22.37 -9.42 21.07
C LEU A 2 -22.48 -7.98 20.52
N GLY A 3 -23.34 -7.17 21.11
CA GLY A 3 -23.64 -5.80 20.68
C GLY A 3 -24.65 -5.67 19.54
N ARG A 4 -24.96 -6.76 18.81
CA ARG A 4 -25.89 -6.72 17.68
C ARG A 4 -27.32 -6.47 18.13
N LYS A 5 -28.07 -5.71 17.32
CA LYS A 5 -29.50 -5.46 17.49
C LYS A 5 -30.29 -6.56 16.79
N VAL A 6 -31.19 -7.19 17.53
CA VAL A 6 -32.07 -8.26 17.04
C VAL A 6 -33.53 -7.90 17.26
N ARG A 7 -34.41 -8.37 16.38
CA ARG A 7 -35.86 -8.25 16.52
C ARG A 7 -36.40 -9.52 17.15
N LEU A 8 -37.11 -9.38 18.26
CA LEU A 8 -37.77 -10.52 18.90
C LEU A 8 -38.99 -10.93 18.07
N LEU A 9 -39.05 -12.21 17.68
CA LEU A 9 -40.12 -12.78 16.86
C LEU A 9 -41.46 -12.84 17.60
N ASP A 10 -41.46 -12.65 18.92
CA ASP A 10 -42.66 -12.53 19.76
C ASP A 10 -43.40 -11.18 19.56
N GLY A 11 -42.87 -10.30 18.69
CA GLY A 11 -43.46 -9.00 18.38
C GLY A 11 -43.19 -7.93 19.44
N THR A 12 -42.35 -8.21 20.44
CA THR A 12 -42.07 -7.27 21.56
C THR A 12 -41.03 -6.21 21.25
N GLY A 13 -40.57 -6.11 19.99
CA GLY A 13 -39.68 -5.08 19.49
C GLY A 13 -38.23 -5.52 19.38
N ALA A 14 -37.31 -4.56 19.33
CA ALA A 14 -35.88 -4.80 19.17
C ALA A 14 -35.13 -4.81 20.52
N ALA A 15 -34.06 -5.58 20.60
CA ALA A 15 -33.16 -5.65 21.74
C ALA A 15 -31.71 -5.88 21.29
N ASN A 16 -30.74 -5.53 22.13
CA ASN A 16 -29.31 -5.73 21.84
C ASN A 16 -28.80 -6.97 22.58
N ILE A 17 -27.95 -7.77 21.93
CA ILE A 17 -27.29 -8.93 22.55
C ILE A 17 -26.18 -8.44 23.48
N GLU A 18 -26.30 -8.69 24.78
CA GLU A 18 -25.27 -8.35 25.77
C GLU A 18 -24.39 -9.55 26.15
N ASP A 19 -24.94 -10.76 26.11
CA ASP A 19 -24.21 -11.98 26.43
C ASP A 19 -24.80 -13.19 25.69
N ILE A 20 -24.02 -14.26 25.54
CA ILE A 20 -24.43 -15.51 24.92
C ILE A 20 -24.00 -16.73 25.74
N ALA A 21 -24.91 -17.68 25.90
CA ALA A 21 -24.60 -19.00 26.45
C ALA A 21 -24.30 -19.95 25.29
N ILE A 22 -23.16 -20.64 25.38
CA ILE A 22 -22.76 -21.70 24.45
C ILE A 22 -22.62 -23.02 25.19
N GLU A 23 -23.09 -24.10 24.56
CA GLU A 23 -22.92 -25.46 25.06
C GLU A 23 -22.23 -26.33 24.01
N GLN A 24 -21.38 -27.24 24.47
CA GLN A 24 -20.71 -28.21 23.61
C GLN A 24 -21.57 -29.48 23.50
N GLY A 25 -22.03 -29.76 22.29
CA GLY A 25 -22.79 -30.96 21.95
C GLY A 25 -21.95 -32.24 22.06
N LYS A 26 -22.64 -33.39 22.03
CA LYS A 26 -22.00 -34.72 22.14
C LYS A 26 -20.98 -35.02 21.05
N ASN A 27 -21.05 -34.32 19.92
CA ASN A 27 -20.13 -34.45 18.79
C ASN A 27 -18.94 -33.46 18.86
N LYS A 28 -18.80 -32.72 19.98
CA LYS A 28 -17.85 -31.61 20.19
C LYS A 28 -18.16 -30.30 19.45
N ASP A 29 -19.28 -30.23 18.74
CA ASP A 29 -19.76 -28.99 18.12
C ASP A 29 -20.26 -28.01 19.19
N TRP A 30 -19.98 -26.73 19.01
CA TRP A 30 -20.47 -25.68 19.91
C TRP A 30 -21.73 -25.05 19.33
N SER A 31 -22.78 -24.95 20.15
CA SER A 31 -24.05 -24.32 19.75
C SER A 31 -24.44 -23.25 20.76
N VAL A 32 -24.93 -22.11 20.26
CA VAL A 32 -25.53 -21.06 21.08
C VAL A 32 -26.88 -21.56 21.59
N THR A 33 -27.06 -21.60 22.90
CA THR A 33 -28.28 -22.10 23.53
C THR A 33 -29.21 -20.98 23.94
N GLU A 34 -28.65 -19.88 24.45
CA GLU A 34 -29.42 -18.77 25.00
C GLU A 34 -28.72 -17.43 24.76
N LEU A 35 -29.50 -16.40 24.49
CA LEU A 35 -29.07 -15.02 24.32
C LEU A 35 -29.56 -14.19 25.50
N PHE A 36 -28.68 -13.40 26.09
CA PHE A 36 -29.03 -12.38 27.06
C PHE A 36 -29.18 -11.03 26.35
N LEU A 37 -30.40 -10.51 26.33
CA LEU A 37 -30.77 -9.34 25.55
C LEU A 37 -31.15 -8.17 26.44
N ARG A 38 -30.81 -6.95 26.03
CA ARG A 38 -31.26 -5.72 26.68
C ARG A 38 -32.12 -4.88 25.73
N ARG A 39 -33.34 -4.57 26.18
CA ARG A 39 -34.27 -3.69 25.47
C ARG A 39 -33.84 -2.22 25.57
N PRO A 40 -34.24 -1.36 24.62
CA PRO A 40 -33.99 0.07 24.71
C PRO A 40 -34.64 0.67 25.96
N LYS A 41 -33.97 1.65 26.57
CA LYS A 41 -34.50 2.38 27.73
C LYS A 41 -35.75 3.17 27.32
N THR A 42 -36.80 3.12 28.14
CA THR A 42 -38.04 3.89 27.95
C THR A 42 -38.09 5.17 28.78
N SER A 43 -37.05 5.44 29.59
CA SER A 43 -36.94 6.59 30.48
C SER A 43 -35.87 7.58 30.01
N ALA A 44 -36.15 8.87 30.19
CA ALA A 44 -35.22 9.97 29.88
C ALA A 44 -34.06 10.11 30.88
N SER A 45 -34.03 9.31 31.95
CA SER A 45 -32.94 9.34 32.93
C SER A 45 -31.63 8.75 32.36
N PRO A 46 -30.47 9.41 32.55
CA PRO A 46 -29.18 8.93 32.08
C PRO A 46 -28.70 7.65 32.78
N PHE A 47 -29.26 7.31 33.96
CA PHE A 47 -28.93 6.10 34.71
C PHE A 47 -29.94 4.95 34.51
N ALA A 48 -30.99 5.16 33.72
CA ALA A 48 -31.97 4.12 33.45
C ALA A 48 -31.42 3.08 32.47
N ARG A 49 -31.35 1.82 32.91
CA ARG A 49 -31.08 0.67 32.04
C ARG A 49 -32.40 0.10 31.54
N GLY A 50 -32.42 -0.33 30.28
CA GLY A 50 -33.58 -1.02 29.71
C GLY A 50 -33.76 -2.42 30.30
N ALA A 51 -34.96 -2.98 30.14
CA ALA A 51 -35.29 -4.29 30.66
C ALA A 51 -34.47 -5.40 29.96
N THR A 52 -34.00 -6.37 30.74
CA THR A 52 -33.26 -7.53 30.22
C THR A 52 -34.18 -8.72 30.00
N VAL A 53 -33.94 -9.49 28.96
CA VAL A 53 -34.74 -10.65 28.54
C VAL A 53 -33.81 -11.75 28.05
N PHE A 54 -34.20 -13.01 28.24
CA PHE A 54 -33.53 -14.16 27.63
C PHE A 54 -34.34 -14.65 26.43
N ALA A 55 -33.66 -15.05 25.36
CA ALA A 55 -34.28 -15.64 24.17
C ALA A 55 -33.39 -16.72 23.58
N SER A 56 -33.97 -17.75 22.95
CA SER A 56 -33.19 -18.68 22.14
C SER A 56 -32.85 -18.08 20.77
N TRP A 57 -31.83 -18.63 20.10
CA TRP A 57 -31.44 -18.20 18.75
C TRP A 57 -32.60 -18.25 17.75
N GLU A 58 -33.51 -19.22 17.88
CA GLU A 58 -34.69 -19.38 17.01
C GLU A 58 -35.79 -18.33 17.26
N GLN A 59 -35.74 -17.60 18.37
CA GLN A 59 -36.76 -16.62 18.77
C GLN A 59 -36.40 -15.19 18.38
N VAL A 60 -35.24 -15.00 17.75
CA VAL A 60 -34.77 -13.72 17.26
C VAL A 60 -34.60 -13.78 15.75
N SER A 61 -35.01 -12.73 15.07
CA SER A 61 -34.60 -12.46 13.69
C SER A 61 -33.57 -11.37 13.75
N GLU A 62 -32.47 -11.55 13.02
CA GLU A 62 -31.61 -10.43 12.71
C GLU A 62 -32.40 -9.44 11.84
N ASP A 63 -32.30 -8.16 12.16
CA ASP A 63 -32.86 -7.10 11.33
C ASP A 63 -31.83 -6.87 10.21
N HIS A 64 -32.04 -7.48 9.03
CA HIS A 64 -31.18 -7.30 7.87
C HIS A 64 -31.39 -5.93 7.16
N GLU A 65 -32.16 -5.02 7.75
CA GLU A 65 -32.35 -3.65 7.25
C GLU A 65 -31.28 -2.68 7.79
N GLY A 66 -30.08 -3.17 8.12
CA GLY A 66 -29.06 -2.33 8.76
C GLY A 66 -27.67 -2.95 8.84
N ASP A 67 -27.20 -3.57 7.76
CA ASP A 67 -25.77 -3.87 7.59
C ASP A 67 -24.92 -2.57 7.41
N ALA A 68 -25.57 -1.41 7.42
CA ALA A 68 -24.98 -0.08 7.41
C ALA A 68 -24.30 0.34 8.74
N SER A 69 -23.81 -0.59 9.56
CA SER A 69 -23.20 -0.24 10.86
C SER A 69 -22.11 -1.20 11.34
N GLN A 70 -21.21 -1.61 10.46
CA GLN A 70 -19.82 -1.34 10.82
C GLN A 70 -19.56 0.09 10.38
N THR A 71 -19.48 1.02 11.34
CA THR A 71 -18.95 2.36 11.06
C THR A 71 -17.59 2.18 10.38
N ALA A 72 -17.20 3.01 9.40
CA ALA A 72 -15.86 2.96 8.81
C ALA A 72 -14.77 2.86 9.90
N THR A 73 -14.93 3.61 10.99
CA THR A 73 -14.10 3.53 12.21
C THR A 73 -13.96 2.13 12.83
N GLN A 74 -14.99 1.29 12.75
CA GLN A 74 -15.02 -0.08 13.30
C GLN A 74 -14.40 -1.10 12.34
N LEU A 75 -14.48 -0.86 11.02
CA LEU A 75 -13.71 -1.57 10.00
C LEU A 75 -12.23 -1.21 10.13
N LEU A 76 -11.90 0.07 10.21
CA LEU A 76 -10.55 0.58 10.44
C LEU A 76 -9.90 -0.01 11.69
N ALA A 77 -10.65 -0.14 12.79
CA ALA A 77 -10.13 -0.78 14.00
C ALA A 77 -9.83 -2.28 13.81
N THR A 78 -10.50 -2.94 12.86
CA THR A 78 -10.24 -4.35 12.50
C THR A 78 -9.09 -4.46 11.50
N TYR A 79 -8.93 -3.44 10.65
CA TYR A 79 -7.99 -3.40 9.54
C TYR A 79 -6.66 -2.72 9.86
N SER A 80 -6.55 -2.04 11.00
CA SER A 80 -5.35 -1.27 11.40
C SER A 80 -4.06 -2.08 11.52
N GLU A 81 -4.15 -3.41 11.65
CA GLU A 81 -2.99 -4.31 11.70
C GLU A 81 -2.75 -5.07 10.39
N LEU A 82 -3.61 -4.91 9.38
CA LEU A 82 -3.40 -5.50 8.06
C LEU A 82 -2.25 -4.82 7.33
N ARG A 83 -1.57 -5.60 6.50
CA ARG A 83 -0.61 -5.07 5.53
C ARG A 83 -1.34 -4.32 4.42
N PRO A 84 -0.67 -3.41 3.70
CA PRO A 84 -1.27 -2.67 2.58
C PRO A 84 -1.99 -3.59 1.57
N ALA A 85 -1.29 -4.59 1.01
CA ALA A 85 -1.92 -5.57 0.11
C ALA A 85 -3.14 -6.33 0.71
N ASP A 86 -3.07 -6.70 2.00
CA ASP A 86 -4.20 -7.38 2.67
C ASP A 86 -5.38 -6.41 2.89
N LEU A 87 -5.09 -5.12 3.12
CA LEU A 87 -6.09 -4.07 3.24
C LEU A 87 -6.76 -3.81 1.89
N ALA A 88 -5.98 -3.67 0.81
CA ALA A 88 -6.47 -3.50 -0.55
C ALA A 88 -7.43 -4.64 -0.92
N SER A 89 -7.00 -5.89 -0.75
CA SER A 89 -7.86 -7.06 -0.99
C SER A 89 -9.14 -7.04 -0.15
N ALA A 90 -9.07 -6.67 1.14
CA ALA A 90 -10.25 -6.58 1.99
C ALA A 90 -11.21 -5.44 1.59
N LEU A 91 -10.70 -4.37 0.97
CA LEU A 91 -11.52 -3.26 0.48
C LEU A 91 -12.19 -3.56 -0.86
N LEU A 92 -11.53 -4.30 -1.74
CA LEU A 92 -12.12 -4.78 -3.01
C LEU A 92 -13.35 -5.68 -2.79
N ASP A 93 -13.44 -6.35 -1.64
CA ASP A 93 -14.61 -7.14 -1.25
C ASP A 93 -15.81 -6.28 -0.79
N LEU A 94 -15.61 -4.97 -0.57
CA LEU A 94 -16.67 -4.06 -0.13
C LEU A 94 -17.41 -3.46 -1.33
N PRO A 95 -18.68 -3.04 -1.15
CA PRO A 95 -19.33 -2.17 -2.13
C PRO A 95 -18.56 -0.86 -2.31
N ASP A 96 -18.54 -0.29 -3.52
CA ASP A 96 -17.77 0.91 -3.88
C ASP A 96 -17.97 2.07 -2.89
N GLU A 97 -19.24 2.37 -2.55
CA GLU A 97 -19.58 3.42 -1.57
C GLU A 97 -18.92 3.19 -0.20
N ARG A 98 -18.73 1.93 0.20
CA ARG A 98 -18.10 1.55 1.47
C ARG A 98 -16.59 1.59 1.41
N MET A 99 -15.99 1.23 0.27
CA MET A 99 -14.56 1.38 0.06
C MET A 99 -14.16 2.86 0.19
N LEU A 100 -14.89 3.75 -0.48
CA LEU A 100 -14.66 5.20 -0.42
C LEU A 100 -14.81 5.74 1.01
N GLU A 101 -15.89 5.37 1.72
CA GLU A 101 -16.08 5.75 3.14
C GLU A 101 -14.91 5.29 4.04
N VAL A 102 -14.27 4.16 3.74
CA VAL A 102 -13.13 3.68 4.53
C VAL A 102 -11.84 4.40 4.12
N ALA A 103 -11.62 4.61 2.82
CA ALA A 103 -10.47 5.32 2.28
C ALA A 103 -10.39 6.77 2.79
N GLU A 104 -11.52 7.50 2.82
CA GLU A 104 -11.61 8.87 3.34
C GLU A 104 -11.21 8.99 4.82
N GLU A 105 -11.38 7.92 5.61
CA GLU A 105 -11.10 7.92 7.04
C GLU A 105 -9.69 7.43 7.37
N LEU A 106 -8.91 7.00 6.37
CA LEU A 106 -7.49 6.65 6.54
C LEU A 106 -6.62 7.90 6.65
N ASP A 107 -5.56 7.82 7.46
CA ASP A 107 -4.49 8.81 7.46
C ASP A 107 -3.69 8.77 6.14
N ASP A 108 -2.96 9.85 5.82
CA ASP A 108 -2.31 10.02 4.50
C ASP A 108 -1.34 8.88 4.17
N GLU A 109 -0.44 8.57 5.11
CA GLU A 109 0.54 7.49 4.96
C GLU A 109 -0.13 6.16 4.62
N ARG A 110 -1.22 5.85 5.33
CA ARG A 110 -1.91 4.58 5.14
C ARG A 110 -2.77 4.54 3.89
N LEU A 111 -3.25 5.70 3.44
CA LEU A 111 -3.98 5.81 2.19
C LEU A 111 -3.03 5.71 0.99
N ALA A 112 -1.84 6.29 1.07
CA ALA A 112 -0.77 6.13 0.08
C ALA A 112 -0.38 4.66 -0.09
N ASP A 113 0.02 4.00 1.00
CA ASP A 113 0.32 2.56 1.04
C ASP A 113 -0.81 1.71 0.42
N LEU A 114 -2.08 2.09 0.68
CA LEU A 114 -3.24 1.38 0.15
C LEU A 114 -3.38 1.58 -1.36
N LEU A 115 -3.22 2.80 -1.86
CA LEU A 115 -3.41 3.12 -3.27
C LEU A 115 -2.40 2.37 -4.14
N GLU A 116 -1.13 2.29 -3.73
CA GLU A 116 -0.07 1.52 -4.43
C GLU A 116 -0.44 0.05 -4.66
N GLU A 117 -1.26 -0.52 -3.77
CA GLU A 117 -1.64 -1.93 -3.83
C GLU A 117 -2.97 -2.16 -4.55
N LEU A 118 -3.75 -1.11 -4.79
CA LEU A 118 -5.04 -1.20 -5.47
C LEU A 118 -4.90 -1.27 -6.99
N PRO A 119 -5.87 -1.87 -7.70
CA PRO A 119 -5.98 -1.73 -9.16
C PRO A 119 -6.18 -0.27 -9.58
N GLU A 120 -5.64 0.10 -10.74
CA GLU A 120 -5.69 1.48 -11.27
C GLU A 120 -7.10 2.10 -11.26
N ASP A 121 -8.13 1.35 -11.67
CA ASP A 121 -9.52 1.83 -11.71
C ASP A 121 -9.99 2.30 -10.31
N GLU A 122 -9.65 1.55 -9.26
CA GLU A 122 -10.06 1.85 -7.88
C GLU A 122 -9.23 2.99 -7.28
N GLN A 123 -7.94 3.09 -7.65
CA GLN A 123 -7.10 4.23 -7.28
C GLN A 123 -7.69 5.54 -7.79
N ILE A 124 -8.12 5.55 -9.06
CA ILE A 124 -8.73 6.72 -9.70
C ILE A 124 -10.03 7.10 -9.02
N ASP A 125 -10.89 6.13 -8.69
CA ASP A 125 -12.17 6.39 -8.01
C ASP A 125 -11.95 7.02 -6.63
N ILE A 126 -10.98 6.52 -5.85
CA ILE A 126 -10.64 7.08 -4.53
C ILE A 126 -10.08 8.51 -4.68
N ILE A 127 -9.05 8.70 -5.51
CA ILE A 127 -8.42 10.02 -5.72
C ILE A 127 -9.44 11.02 -6.26
N THR A 128 -10.39 10.56 -7.07
CA THR A 128 -11.38 11.45 -7.68
C THR A 128 -12.28 12.11 -6.64
N GLU A 129 -12.60 11.42 -5.55
CA GLU A 129 -13.44 11.91 -4.45
C GLU A 129 -12.69 12.79 -3.44
N LEU A 130 -11.37 12.68 -3.34
CA LEU A 130 -10.55 13.54 -2.49
C LEU A 130 -10.50 14.99 -3.00
N ASP A 131 -10.37 15.95 -2.08
CA ASP A 131 -10.00 17.31 -2.46
C ASP A 131 -8.53 17.39 -2.91
N ASP A 132 -8.19 18.41 -3.71
CA ASP A 132 -6.87 18.51 -4.33
C ASP A 132 -5.75 18.67 -3.28
N GLU A 133 -6.02 19.33 -2.15
CA GLU A 133 -5.05 19.44 -1.05
C GLU A 133 -4.77 18.08 -0.40
N ARG A 134 -5.80 17.28 -0.13
CA ARG A 134 -5.64 15.93 0.41
C ARG A 134 -4.97 14.99 -0.60
N ALA A 135 -5.33 15.07 -1.87
CA ALA A 135 -4.73 14.26 -2.92
C ALA A 135 -3.22 14.53 -3.04
N ALA A 136 -2.81 15.81 -2.96
CA ALA A 136 -1.39 16.19 -2.98
C ALA A 136 -0.61 15.55 -1.82
N GLU A 137 -1.10 15.68 -0.58
CA GLU A 137 -0.44 15.10 0.61
C GLU A 137 -0.34 13.56 0.56
N VAL A 138 -1.31 12.90 -0.06
CA VAL A 138 -1.28 11.43 -0.24
C VAL A 138 -0.28 11.05 -1.32
N LEU A 139 -0.28 11.73 -2.46
CA LEU A 139 0.64 11.46 -3.57
C LEU A 139 2.10 11.78 -3.21
N ASP A 140 2.34 12.78 -2.35
CA ASP A 140 3.67 13.09 -1.81
C ASP A 140 4.25 11.94 -0.96
N LEU A 141 3.40 11.04 -0.47
CA LEU A 141 3.79 9.89 0.36
C LEU A 141 3.86 8.57 -0.42
N MET A 142 3.47 8.56 -1.69
CA MET A 142 3.50 7.38 -2.55
C MET A 142 4.88 7.19 -3.18
N GLU A 143 5.20 5.96 -3.61
CA GLU A 143 6.35 5.71 -4.47
C GLU A 143 6.21 6.54 -5.78
N PRO A 144 7.25 7.28 -6.23
CA PRO A 144 7.13 8.25 -7.33
C PRO A 144 6.62 7.67 -8.66
N ASP A 145 6.94 6.41 -8.95
CA ASP A 145 6.47 5.67 -10.11
C ASP A 145 4.98 5.34 -10.03
N ASP A 146 4.51 4.81 -8.90
CA ASP A 146 3.07 4.58 -8.67
C ASP A 146 2.27 5.89 -8.74
N ALA A 147 2.80 6.96 -8.14
CA ALA A 147 2.19 8.28 -8.20
C ALA A 147 2.14 8.82 -9.65
N ALA A 148 3.20 8.62 -10.44
CA ALA A 148 3.25 9.04 -11.84
C ALA A 148 2.23 8.28 -12.71
N ASP A 149 2.09 6.97 -12.50
CA ASP A 149 1.13 6.13 -13.22
C ASP A 149 -0.32 6.53 -12.91
N LEU A 150 -0.62 6.76 -11.63
CA LEU A 150 -1.92 7.28 -11.20
C LEU A 150 -2.21 8.67 -11.81
N MET A 151 -1.23 9.57 -11.78
CA MET A 151 -1.35 10.94 -12.32
C MET A 151 -1.55 10.97 -13.84
N ALA A 152 -1.00 10.00 -14.58
CA ALA A 152 -1.16 9.86 -16.02
C ALA A 152 -2.62 9.58 -16.43
N ASN A 153 -3.42 9.01 -15.52
CA ASN A 153 -4.83 8.69 -15.76
C ASN A 153 -5.80 9.82 -15.35
N LEU A 154 -5.32 10.86 -14.66
CA LEU A 154 -6.13 12.00 -14.27
C LEU A 154 -6.27 13.04 -15.41
N PRO A 155 -7.32 13.89 -15.39
CA PRO A 155 -7.42 15.01 -16.31
C PRO A 155 -6.26 15.99 -16.13
N GLU A 156 -5.62 16.41 -17.23
CA GLU A 156 -4.45 17.33 -17.24
C GLU A 156 -4.62 18.58 -16.35
N GLU A 157 -5.83 19.18 -16.35
CA GLU A 157 -6.13 20.35 -15.50
C GLU A 157 -6.05 20.05 -14.00
N ARG A 158 -6.43 18.83 -13.59
CA ARG A 158 -6.39 18.38 -12.18
C ARG A 158 -4.98 17.95 -11.80
N THR A 159 -4.30 17.21 -12.68
CA THR A 159 -2.90 16.82 -12.50
C THR A 159 -2.02 18.03 -12.17
N GLU A 160 -2.11 19.10 -12.97
CA GLU A 160 -1.33 20.32 -12.71
C GLU A 160 -1.74 21.03 -11.42
N ALA A 161 -3.03 21.03 -11.07
CA ALA A 161 -3.50 21.63 -9.82
C ALA A 161 -2.95 20.89 -8.58
N ILE A 162 -2.88 19.56 -8.63
CA ILE A 162 -2.31 18.73 -7.58
C ILE A 162 -0.79 18.93 -7.51
N LEU A 163 -0.08 18.87 -8.63
CA LEU A 163 1.38 19.10 -8.68
C LEU A 163 1.81 20.50 -8.21
N ASP A 164 0.92 21.50 -8.28
CA ASP A 164 1.16 22.85 -7.75
C ASP A 164 0.99 22.93 -6.21
N LEU A 165 0.34 21.94 -5.60
CA LEU A 165 0.09 21.83 -4.16
C LEU A 165 1.09 20.91 -3.44
N MET A 166 1.70 19.99 -4.19
CA MET A 166 2.73 19.05 -3.73
C MET A 166 4.05 19.74 -3.37
N ASP A 167 4.91 19.02 -2.65
CA ASP A 167 6.29 19.45 -2.41
C ASP A 167 7.08 19.54 -3.74
N GLU A 168 7.96 20.56 -3.85
CA GLU A 168 8.59 20.92 -5.14
C GLU A 168 9.50 19.81 -5.69
N GLU A 169 10.17 19.05 -4.83
CA GLU A 169 11.11 17.98 -5.21
C GLU A 169 10.36 16.76 -5.74
N GLU A 170 9.32 16.35 -5.03
CA GLU A 170 8.41 15.24 -5.33
C GLU A 170 7.63 15.50 -6.62
N ALA A 171 7.11 16.72 -6.78
CA ALA A 171 6.44 17.14 -8.01
C ALA A 171 7.39 17.26 -9.21
N GLU A 172 8.69 17.52 -9.01
CA GLU A 172 9.68 17.50 -10.09
C GLU A 172 9.96 16.06 -10.55
N ASP A 173 10.07 15.12 -9.61
CA ASP A 173 10.29 13.71 -9.88
C ASP A 173 9.12 13.07 -10.63
N ILE A 174 7.88 13.29 -10.18
CA ILE A 174 6.69 12.78 -10.86
C ILE A 174 6.59 13.37 -12.28
N ARG A 175 6.80 14.68 -12.45
CA ARG A 175 6.81 15.31 -13.79
C ARG A 175 7.89 14.73 -14.70
N MET A 176 9.03 14.30 -14.14
CA MET A 176 10.08 13.63 -14.90
C MET A 176 9.62 12.24 -15.35
N LEU A 177 9.03 11.45 -14.46
CA LEU A 177 8.57 10.09 -14.75
C LEU A 177 7.45 10.05 -15.80
N MET A 178 6.48 10.96 -15.70
CA MET A 178 5.37 11.10 -16.66
C MET A 178 5.80 11.40 -18.11
N GLN A 179 7.07 11.73 -18.36
CA GLN A 179 7.59 11.96 -19.71
C GLN A 179 7.99 10.66 -20.43
N PHE A 180 8.11 9.55 -19.69
CA PHE A 180 8.50 8.26 -20.24
C PHE A 180 7.29 7.43 -20.66
N ASP A 181 7.55 6.43 -21.52
CA ASP A 181 6.53 5.50 -21.99
C ASP A 181 6.42 4.33 -21.00
N GLU A 182 5.19 3.93 -20.68
CA GLU A 182 4.85 2.90 -19.68
C GLU A 182 5.64 1.59 -19.88
N PHE A 183 5.94 1.20 -21.13
CA PHE A 183 6.65 -0.05 -21.44
C PHE A 183 8.16 0.14 -21.62
N THR A 184 8.74 1.15 -20.97
CA THR A 184 10.17 1.45 -21.02
C THR A 184 10.80 1.53 -19.63
N ALA A 185 12.13 1.42 -19.55
CA ALA A 185 12.82 1.50 -18.25
C ALA A 185 12.56 2.82 -17.52
N GLY A 186 12.28 3.91 -18.23
CA GLY A 186 11.91 5.19 -17.64
C GLY A 186 10.49 5.24 -17.09
N GLY A 187 9.56 4.47 -17.66
CA GLY A 187 8.19 4.35 -17.15
C GLY A 187 8.06 3.38 -15.97
N LEU A 188 9.04 2.48 -15.79
CA LEU A 188 9.05 1.45 -14.74
C LEU A 188 10.03 1.73 -13.61
N MET A 189 10.63 2.92 -13.58
CA MET A 189 11.67 3.22 -12.60
C MET A 189 11.13 4.16 -11.53
N THR A 190 11.55 3.90 -10.31
CA THR A 190 11.47 4.88 -9.23
C THR A 190 12.70 5.80 -9.25
N THR A 191 12.50 7.06 -8.85
CA THR A 191 13.56 8.07 -8.71
C THR A 191 14.28 8.01 -7.37
N GLU A 192 13.88 7.14 -6.44
CA GLU A 192 14.43 7.08 -5.08
C GLU A 192 15.34 5.85 -4.75
N PRO A 193 16.36 5.52 -5.57
CA PRO A 193 17.32 4.50 -5.18
C PRO A 193 18.22 4.96 -4.03
N ILE A 194 18.77 4.00 -3.28
CA ILE A 194 19.84 4.30 -2.32
C ILE A 194 21.13 4.67 -3.07
N ILE A 195 21.47 5.96 -3.07
CA ILE A 195 22.67 6.50 -3.72
C ILE A 195 23.77 6.80 -2.69
N CYS A 196 25.01 6.48 -3.03
CA CYS A 196 26.18 6.77 -2.19
C CYS A 196 27.41 7.20 -2.99
N ALA A 197 28.30 7.92 -2.30
CA ALA A 197 29.64 8.22 -2.78
C ALA A 197 30.53 6.97 -2.83
N ALA A 198 31.51 6.94 -3.73
CA ALA A 198 32.48 5.85 -3.80
C ALA A 198 33.35 5.73 -2.53
N ASP A 199 33.59 6.83 -1.82
CA ASP A 199 34.34 6.86 -0.57
C ASP A 199 33.48 6.73 0.70
N ALA A 200 32.15 6.61 0.55
CA ALA A 200 31.27 6.23 1.63
C ALA A 200 31.67 4.86 2.18
N THR A 201 31.45 4.67 3.47
CA THR A 201 31.76 3.44 4.19
C THR A 201 30.60 2.46 4.14
N VAL A 202 30.91 1.18 4.35
CA VAL A 202 29.90 0.14 4.56
C VAL A 202 28.93 0.54 5.68
N ALA A 203 29.40 1.16 6.77
CA ALA A 203 28.55 1.60 7.87
C ALA A 203 27.52 2.66 7.46
N GLU A 204 27.93 3.62 6.63
CA GLU A 204 27.06 4.70 6.13
C GLU A 204 25.99 4.15 5.19
N ALA A 205 26.40 3.32 4.22
CA ALA A 205 25.46 2.66 3.30
C ALA A 205 24.44 1.77 4.04
N MET A 206 24.91 0.99 5.01
CA MET A 206 24.06 0.14 5.85
C MET A 206 23.12 0.93 6.75
N ALA A 207 23.43 2.19 7.06
CA ALA A 207 22.53 3.06 7.81
C ALA A 207 21.34 3.50 6.94
N LEU A 208 21.57 3.76 5.65
CA LEU A 208 20.51 4.07 4.68
C LEU A 208 19.62 2.86 4.42
N ILE A 209 20.21 1.68 4.20
CA ILE A 209 19.48 0.41 3.97
C ILE A 209 18.56 0.02 5.13
N ARG A 210 18.87 0.47 6.37
CA ARG A 210 18.09 0.11 7.57
C ARG A 210 16.97 1.12 7.87
N LYS A 211 16.77 2.13 7.02
CA LYS A 211 15.59 2.98 7.08
C LYS A 211 14.33 2.12 6.92
N LYS A 212 13.24 2.50 7.59
CA LYS A 212 12.02 1.65 7.65
C LYS A 212 11.18 1.83 6.39
N ASP A 213 11.17 3.06 5.91
CA ASP A 213 10.64 3.64 4.69
C ASP A 213 11.24 3.05 3.41
N VAL A 214 12.44 2.46 3.48
CA VAL A 214 13.06 1.86 2.28
C VAL A 214 12.54 0.44 2.07
N SER A 215 11.93 0.21 0.90
CA SER A 215 11.43 -1.11 0.52
C SER A 215 12.53 -2.18 0.54
N PRO A 216 12.22 -3.46 0.88
CA PRO A 216 13.22 -4.53 0.90
C PRO A 216 13.94 -4.73 -0.44
N VAL A 217 13.29 -4.38 -1.54
CA VAL A 217 13.81 -4.49 -2.90
C VAL A 217 14.86 -3.43 -3.17
N LEU A 218 14.56 -2.16 -2.87
CA LEU A 218 15.51 -1.05 -2.95
C LEU A 218 16.68 -1.26 -1.96
N ALA A 219 16.41 -1.75 -0.76
CA ALA A 219 17.39 -2.10 0.26
C ALA A 219 18.41 -3.18 -0.19
N ALA A 220 18.13 -3.94 -1.25
CA ALA A 220 19.00 -5.01 -1.71
C ALA A 220 20.32 -4.51 -2.32
N SER A 221 20.35 -3.28 -2.83
CA SER A 221 21.51 -2.72 -3.54
C SER A 221 21.71 -1.23 -3.26
N VAL A 222 22.96 -0.77 -3.33
CA VAL A 222 23.33 0.65 -3.23
C VAL A 222 24.02 1.07 -4.52
N PHE A 223 23.56 2.15 -5.12
CA PHE A 223 24.08 2.68 -6.37
C PHE A 223 25.15 3.72 -6.07
N VAL A 224 26.33 3.56 -6.65
CA VAL A 224 27.48 4.43 -6.39
C VAL A 224 27.66 5.39 -7.55
N THR A 225 27.66 6.69 -7.25
CA THR A 225 27.71 7.76 -8.27
C THR A 225 28.74 8.83 -7.90
N LEU A 226 28.96 9.77 -8.83
CA LEU A 226 29.53 11.08 -8.51
C LEU A 226 28.42 12.04 -8.03
N PRO A 227 28.73 13.11 -7.28
CA PRO A 227 27.74 14.11 -6.85
C PRO A 227 26.95 14.72 -8.03
N PRO A 228 25.69 15.13 -7.82
CA PRO A 228 24.90 15.03 -6.58
C PRO A 228 24.46 13.59 -6.24
N TYR A 229 23.98 13.38 -5.01
CA TYR A 229 23.55 12.07 -4.49
C TYR A 229 22.02 11.98 -4.40
N GLU A 230 21.37 12.60 -5.37
CA GLU A 230 19.93 12.59 -5.66
C GLU A 230 19.80 12.40 -7.18
N THR A 231 18.71 11.80 -7.64
CA THR A 231 18.41 11.66 -9.08
C THR A 231 18.00 13.04 -9.64
N ALA A 232 18.39 13.43 -10.84
CA ALA A 232 19.46 12.89 -11.67
C ALA A 232 20.86 13.16 -11.06
N THR A 233 21.64 12.09 -10.87
CA THR A 233 22.94 12.15 -10.17
C THR A 233 24.07 12.68 -11.05
N GLY A 234 25.31 12.66 -10.53
CA GLY A 234 26.50 12.66 -11.38
C GLY A 234 26.71 11.31 -12.08
N ARG A 235 27.90 11.08 -12.65
CA ARG A 235 28.18 9.83 -13.37
C ARG A 235 28.00 8.58 -12.50
N TYR A 236 27.23 7.61 -12.98
CA TYR A 236 27.10 6.27 -12.40
C TYR A 236 28.43 5.51 -12.46
N LEU A 237 28.82 4.90 -11.34
CA LEU A 237 30.09 4.18 -11.20
C LEU A 237 29.90 2.66 -11.09
N GLY A 238 28.78 2.21 -10.51
CA GLY A 238 28.48 0.80 -10.31
C GLY A 238 27.54 0.57 -9.14
N THR A 239 27.28 -0.69 -8.82
CA THR A 239 26.37 -1.08 -7.72
C THR A 239 27.12 -1.82 -6.61
N VAL A 240 26.61 -1.77 -5.40
CA VAL A 240 27.10 -2.55 -4.27
C VAL A 240 25.92 -3.28 -3.63
N HIS A 241 25.94 -4.61 -3.73
CA HIS A 241 24.91 -5.45 -3.12
C HIS A 241 25.02 -5.48 -1.59
N PHE A 242 23.87 -5.37 -0.91
CA PHE A 242 23.75 -5.45 0.54
C PHE A 242 24.43 -6.70 1.13
N GLN A 243 24.22 -7.86 0.52
CA GLN A 243 24.77 -9.13 0.99
C GLN A 243 26.31 -9.16 0.91
N LYS A 244 26.90 -8.39 -0.01
CA LYS A 244 28.36 -8.24 -0.12
C LYS A 244 28.88 -7.40 1.03
N MET A 245 28.22 -6.30 1.38
CA MET A 245 28.59 -5.42 2.50
C MET A 245 28.65 -6.15 3.85
N LEU A 246 27.76 -7.12 4.09
CA LEU A 246 27.79 -7.95 5.31
C LEU A 246 29.09 -8.75 5.53
N ARG A 247 29.94 -8.89 4.49
CA ARG A 247 31.19 -9.66 4.54
C ARG A 247 32.43 -8.78 4.74
N TYR A 248 32.26 -7.46 4.84
CA TYR A 248 33.34 -6.49 4.97
C TYR A 248 33.23 -5.70 6.28
N PRO A 249 34.35 -5.16 6.80
CA PRO A 249 34.30 -4.38 8.03
C PRO A 249 33.56 -3.05 7.79
N PRO A 250 32.89 -2.49 8.81
CA PRO A 250 32.04 -1.30 8.64
C PRO A 250 32.76 -0.04 8.12
N HIS A 251 34.08 0.05 8.27
CA HIS A 251 34.89 1.20 7.82
C HIS A 251 35.46 1.03 6.41
N GLU A 252 35.23 -0.12 5.77
CA GLU A 252 35.65 -0.34 4.38
C GLU A 252 34.87 0.59 3.45
N ARG A 253 35.51 1.09 2.39
CA ARG A 253 34.87 1.97 1.41
C ARG A 253 34.10 1.19 0.36
N LEU A 254 32.98 1.74 -0.10
CA LEU A 254 32.15 1.14 -1.16
C LEU A 254 32.93 0.94 -2.46
N SER A 255 33.91 1.80 -2.78
CA SER A 255 34.77 1.65 -3.96
C SER A 255 35.48 0.29 -4.07
N VAL A 256 35.69 -0.41 -2.95
CA VAL A 256 36.33 -1.74 -2.92
C VAL A 256 35.33 -2.86 -3.23
N LEU A 257 34.05 -2.60 -2.97
CA LEU A 257 32.96 -3.57 -3.14
C LEU A 257 32.19 -3.37 -4.45
N LEU A 258 32.53 -2.34 -5.22
CA LEU A 258 31.84 -1.96 -6.45
C LEU A 258 31.75 -3.14 -7.43
N ASP A 259 30.54 -3.41 -7.89
CA ASP A 259 30.25 -4.25 -9.05
C ASP A 259 30.05 -3.35 -10.27
N VAL A 260 30.87 -3.58 -11.29
CA VAL A 260 30.87 -2.85 -12.56
C VAL A 260 30.55 -3.78 -13.73
N GLU A 261 30.26 -5.06 -13.46
CA GLU A 261 29.86 -6.03 -14.47
C GLU A 261 28.37 -5.89 -14.82
N LEU A 262 27.57 -5.34 -13.91
CA LEU A 262 26.18 -4.96 -14.18
C LEU A 262 26.14 -3.67 -14.99
N GLU A 263 25.87 -3.79 -16.29
CA GLU A 263 25.67 -2.64 -17.17
C GLU A 263 24.30 -1.99 -16.89
N PRO A 264 24.22 -0.66 -16.73
CA PRO A 264 22.94 0.03 -16.61
C PRO A 264 22.20 0.05 -17.96
N VAL A 265 20.88 0.23 -17.90
CA VAL A 265 20.02 0.39 -19.08
C VAL A 265 19.70 1.85 -19.35
N LYS A 266 19.23 2.15 -20.55
CA LYS A 266 18.74 3.49 -20.92
C LYS A 266 17.25 3.62 -20.61
N ALA A 267 16.77 4.84 -20.35
CA ALA A 267 15.35 5.09 -20.08
C ALA A 267 14.42 4.57 -21.18
N ASP A 268 14.82 4.66 -22.45
CA ASP A 268 14.06 4.17 -23.60
C ASP A 268 14.16 2.64 -23.84
N THR A 269 14.81 1.91 -22.93
CA THR A 269 14.96 0.45 -23.04
C THR A 269 13.60 -0.22 -22.87
N HIS A 270 13.13 -0.88 -23.93
CA HIS A 270 11.83 -1.57 -23.92
C HIS A 270 11.77 -2.70 -22.87
N ILE A 271 10.61 -2.84 -22.23
CA ILE A 271 10.35 -3.78 -21.12
C ILE A 271 10.76 -5.23 -21.41
N SER A 272 10.60 -5.69 -22.65
CA SER A 272 11.00 -7.05 -23.06
C SER A 272 12.51 -7.35 -22.85
N VAL A 273 13.35 -6.31 -22.91
CA VAL A 273 14.80 -6.42 -22.66
C VAL A 273 15.06 -6.41 -21.16
N ILE A 274 14.30 -5.59 -20.41
CA ILE A 274 14.33 -5.52 -18.96
C ILE A 274 14.01 -6.88 -18.35
N HIS A 275 12.86 -7.49 -18.69
CA HIS A 275 12.47 -8.82 -18.21
C HIS A 275 13.59 -9.87 -18.43
N ARG A 276 14.19 -9.88 -19.63
CA ARG A 276 15.28 -10.82 -19.96
C ARG A 276 16.51 -10.56 -19.11
N THR A 277 16.84 -9.29 -18.85
CA THR A 277 18.00 -8.89 -18.06
C THR A 277 17.82 -9.33 -16.61
N PHE A 278 16.66 -9.04 -16.01
CA PHE A 278 16.32 -9.52 -14.66
C PHE A 278 16.43 -11.04 -14.55
N ALA A 279 15.81 -11.77 -15.48
CA ALA A 279 15.80 -13.24 -15.46
C ALA A 279 17.19 -13.86 -15.70
N ASN A 280 18.00 -13.31 -16.60
CA ASN A 280 19.32 -13.86 -16.93
C ASN A 280 20.33 -13.68 -15.80
N TYR A 281 20.24 -12.56 -15.08
CA TYR A 281 21.23 -12.16 -14.09
C TYR A 281 20.73 -12.28 -12.64
N ASN A 282 19.49 -12.75 -12.42
CA ASN A 282 18.84 -12.86 -11.11
C ASN A 282 18.87 -11.51 -10.36
N LEU A 283 18.52 -10.44 -11.08
CA LEU A 283 18.54 -9.10 -10.51
C LEU A 283 17.30 -8.85 -9.67
N VAL A 284 17.48 -7.97 -8.69
CA VAL A 284 16.42 -7.45 -7.82
C VAL A 284 16.15 -5.98 -8.15
N ALA A 285 17.15 -5.29 -8.71
CA ALA A 285 17.05 -3.90 -9.14
C ALA A 285 18.01 -3.67 -10.32
N LEU A 286 17.65 -2.77 -11.24
CA LEU A 286 18.42 -2.48 -12.45
C LEU A 286 18.57 -0.96 -12.63
N PRO A 287 19.80 -0.42 -12.65
CA PRO A 287 20.02 1.02 -12.74
C PRO A 287 19.67 1.56 -14.13
N VAL A 288 18.99 2.70 -14.15
CA VAL A 288 18.65 3.44 -15.37
C VAL A 288 19.50 4.69 -15.47
N VAL A 289 20.12 4.89 -16.64
CA VAL A 289 21.01 6.03 -16.90
C VAL A 289 20.62 6.80 -18.16
N ASP A 290 20.93 8.09 -18.15
CA ASP A 290 20.80 8.96 -19.33
C ASP A 290 21.99 8.85 -20.30
N ASP A 291 22.02 9.73 -21.30
CA ASP A 291 23.08 9.83 -22.31
C ASP A 291 24.42 10.30 -21.77
N GLU A 292 24.42 11.08 -20.70
CA GLU A 292 25.61 11.50 -19.97
C GLU A 292 26.11 10.45 -18.95
N GLN A 293 25.44 9.28 -18.86
CA GLN A 293 25.73 8.21 -17.89
C GLN A 293 25.47 8.64 -16.43
N ARG A 294 24.52 9.54 -16.21
CA ARG A 294 24.00 9.89 -14.89
C ARG A 294 22.92 8.88 -14.50
N LEU A 295 22.93 8.42 -13.25
CA LEU A 295 21.83 7.61 -12.73
C LEU A 295 20.61 8.51 -12.55
N ILE A 296 19.50 8.13 -13.17
CA ILE A 296 18.23 8.87 -13.15
C ILE A 296 17.11 8.11 -12.45
N GLY A 297 17.30 6.82 -12.19
CA GLY A 297 16.34 5.99 -11.47
C GLY A 297 16.78 4.54 -11.43
N VAL A 298 15.92 3.69 -10.88
CA VAL A 298 16.13 2.24 -10.82
C VAL A 298 14.81 1.53 -11.12
N VAL A 299 14.87 0.49 -11.94
CA VAL A 299 13.73 -0.42 -12.12
C VAL A 299 13.83 -1.51 -11.05
N THR A 300 12.73 -1.82 -10.36
CA THR A 300 12.71 -2.89 -9.35
C THR A 300 12.19 -4.20 -9.93
N VAL A 301 12.18 -5.28 -9.14
CA VAL A 301 11.77 -6.61 -9.65
C VAL A 301 10.25 -6.77 -9.60
N ASP A 302 9.61 -6.09 -8.66
CA ASP A 302 8.19 -6.00 -8.38
C ASP A 302 7.46 -5.40 -9.58
N ASP A 303 7.84 -4.20 -10.01
CA ASP A 303 7.25 -3.53 -11.19
C ASP A 303 7.39 -4.42 -12.43
N VAL A 304 8.57 -5.05 -12.59
CA VAL A 304 8.85 -5.96 -13.70
C VAL A 304 7.99 -7.22 -13.62
N LEU A 305 7.62 -7.68 -12.42
CA LEU A 305 6.73 -8.82 -12.22
C LEU A 305 5.28 -8.44 -12.50
N ASP A 306 4.84 -7.25 -12.10
CA ASP A 306 3.48 -6.76 -12.30
C ASP A 306 3.12 -6.72 -13.78
N HIS A 307 4.02 -6.20 -14.62
CA HIS A 307 3.83 -6.21 -16.08
C HIS A 307 3.90 -7.61 -16.74
N LEU A 308 4.32 -8.65 -16.02
CA LEU A 308 4.25 -10.04 -16.51
C LEU A 308 2.95 -10.73 -16.15
N LEU A 309 2.23 -10.24 -15.14
CA LEU A 309 0.96 -10.78 -14.70
C LEU A 309 -0.18 -10.24 -15.58
N PRO A 310 -1.32 -10.94 -15.65
CA PRO A 310 -2.51 -10.43 -16.35
C PRO A 310 -3.03 -9.14 -15.70
N ASP A 311 -3.65 -8.25 -16.48
CA ASP A 311 -4.17 -6.96 -16.01
C ASP A 311 -5.12 -7.07 -14.80
N ASP A 312 -5.77 -8.22 -14.60
CA ASP A 312 -6.71 -8.48 -13.50
C ASP A 312 -6.09 -9.24 -12.31
N TRP A 313 -4.76 -9.39 -12.23
CA TRP A 313 -4.12 -10.21 -11.19
C TRP A 313 -4.36 -9.70 -9.76
N ARG A 314 -4.51 -8.37 -9.58
CA ARG A 314 -4.85 -7.75 -8.29
C ARG A 314 -6.32 -7.97 -7.89
N ASN A 315 -7.19 -8.36 -8.83
CA ASN A 315 -8.63 -8.58 -8.61
C ASN A 315 -8.97 -10.04 -8.26
N GLU A 316 -8.04 -10.98 -8.40
CA GLU A 316 -8.36 -12.40 -8.19
C GLU A 316 -8.65 -12.70 -6.71
N GLU A 317 -9.92 -12.98 -6.40
CA GLU A 317 -10.34 -13.66 -5.17
C GLU A 317 -9.42 -14.87 -4.94
N GLU A 318 -8.77 -14.97 -3.77
CA GLU A 318 -8.06 -16.18 -3.38
C GLU A 318 -9.01 -17.39 -3.53
N VAL A 319 -8.85 -18.16 -4.61
CA VAL A 319 -9.56 -19.43 -4.77
C VAL A 319 -9.01 -20.39 -3.72
N ARG A 320 -9.62 -20.42 -2.53
CA ARG A 320 -9.37 -21.42 -1.49
C ARG A 320 -10.63 -21.97 -0.84
#